data_AF-A0A821XJE3-F1
#
_entry.id   AF-A0A821XJE3-F1
#
_cell.length_a   1.000
_cell.length_b   1.000
_cell.length_c   1.000
_cell.angle_alpha   90.00
_cell.angle_beta   90.00
_cell.angle_gamma   90.00
#
_symmetry.space_group_name_H-M   'P 1'
#
loop_
_entity.id
_entity.type
_entity.pdbx_description
1 polymer ?
#
loop_
_entity_poly.entity_id
_entity_poly.type
_entity_poly.pdbx_seq_one_letter_code
_entity_poly.pdbx_strand_id
1 'polypeptide(L)'
;SDVDEIPKSRFVRALASCQLPLPFQSLLLQCEFYYYSFEFRHAINPSWPGGSVSRFSPNDKIPLDLRGARLNYRPMPGTCFHCSYCFDRLATVRMKIASFSHTELDIPKYHDQKHIIDRFRNGKDLFDRASDPLRRVYKNETELPRLLQVEQKRFGYMLNRSAPNAGFLDV
;
A
#
# COMPACT_ATOMS: atom_id res chain seq x y z
N SER A 1 11.63 6.31 2.75
CA SER A 1 10.81 5.08 2.75
C SER A 1 9.45 5.48 3.23
N ASP A 2 8.45 5.26 2.40
CA ASP A 2 7.07 5.51 2.78
C ASP A 2 6.59 4.44 3.76
N VAL A 3 5.47 4.71 4.45
CA VAL A 3 4.83 3.77 5.38
C VAL A 3 3.49 3.37 4.77
N ASP A 4 3.57 2.67 3.63
CA ASP A 4 2.41 2.35 2.79
C ASP A 4 1.90 0.91 3.02
N GLU A 5 2.63 0.10 3.81
CA GLU A 5 2.28 -1.27 4.14
C GLU A 5 1.53 -1.39 5.46
N ILE A 6 0.37 -2.06 5.42
CA ILE A 6 -0.49 -2.29 6.59
C ILE A 6 -0.64 -3.81 6.78
N PRO A 7 -0.07 -4.41 7.83
CA PRO A 7 -0.30 -5.81 8.16
C PRO A 7 -1.79 -6.11 8.40
N LYS A 8 -2.27 -7.23 7.85
CA LYS A 8 -3.65 -7.67 8.05
C LYS A 8 -3.85 -8.09 9.50
N SER A 9 -4.93 -7.61 10.11
CA SER A 9 -5.22 -7.87 11.53
C SER A 9 -5.24 -9.36 11.89
N ARG A 10 -5.77 -10.22 11.01
CA ARG A 10 -5.75 -11.69 11.18
C ARG A 10 -4.34 -12.27 11.26
N PHE A 11 -3.41 -11.72 10.48
CA PHE A 11 -2.03 -12.18 10.46
C PHE A 11 -1.30 -11.77 11.74
N VAL A 12 -1.47 -10.51 12.18
CA VAL A 12 -0.92 -10.03 13.46
C VAL A 12 -1.46 -10.85 14.63
N ARG A 13 -2.77 -11.14 14.65
CA ARG A 13 -3.37 -11.99 15.70
C ARG A 13 -2.81 -13.42 15.67
N ALA A 14 -2.65 -14.02 14.50
CA ALA A 14 -2.06 -15.36 14.40
C ALA A 14 -0.63 -15.39 14.99
N LEU A 15 0.19 -14.37 14.71
CA LEU A 15 1.53 -14.26 15.31
C LEU A 15 1.50 -14.10 16.83
N ALA A 16 0.51 -13.37 17.36
CA ALA A 16 0.39 -13.10 18.79
C ALA A 16 -0.22 -14.26 19.59
N SER A 17 -1.13 -15.03 18.98
CA SER A 17 -1.90 -16.07 19.66
C SER A 17 -1.36 -17.49 19.47
N CYS A 18 -0.55 -17.73 18.44
CA CYS A 18 -0.01 -19.06 18.18
C CYS A 18 1.35 -19.27 18.86
N GLN A 19 1.62 -20.50 19.29
CA GLN A 19 2.98 -20.93 19.58
C GLN A 19 3.74 -21.07 18.26
N LEU A 20 4.62 -20.11 17.98
CA LEU A 20 5.45 -20.13 16.79
C LEU A 20 6.53 -21.21 16.93
N PRO A 21 6.82 -21.99 15.88
CA PRO A 21 7.87 -23.00 15.93
C PRO A 21 9.22 -22.36 16.21
N LEU A 22 10.08 -23.09 16.94
CA LEU A 22 11.46 -22.69 17.20
C LEU A 22 12.42 -23.57 16.39
N PRO A 23 13.38 -22.98 15.64
CA PRO A 23 13.57 -21.54 15.45
C PRO A 23 12.49 -20.94 14.52
N PHE A 24 12.06 -19.71 14.82
CA PHE A 24 11.15 -18.96 13.94
C PHE A 24 11.96 -18.35 12.79
N GLN A 25 11.68 -18.77 11.56
CA GLN A 25 12.30 -18.18 10.39
C GLN A 25 11.63 -16.84 10.04
N SER A 26 12.43 -15.81 9.78
CA SER A 26 11.93 -14.53 9.32
C SER A 26 11.10 -14.68 8.04
N LEU A 27 10.00 -13.93 7.96
CA LEU A 27 9.07 -13.96 6.83
C LEU A 27 9.08 -12.63 6.10
N LEU A 28 8.93 -12.67 4.78
CA LEU A 28 8.66 -11.51 3.96
C LEU A 28 7.13 -11.34 3.85
N LEU A 29 6.61 -10.20 4.25
CA LEU A 29 5.21 -9.88 4.08
C LEU A 29 4.94 -9.58 2.61
N GLN A 30 4.05 -10.36 2.00
CA GLN A 30 3.67 -10.15 0.62
C GLN A 30 2.30 -9.49 0.58
N CYS A 31 2.30 -8.21 0.20
CA CYS A 31 1.14 -7.34 0.31
C CYS A 31 0.30 -7.35 -0.95
N GLU A 32 -1.01 -7.23 -0.79
CA GLU A 32 -1.89 -6.93 -1.93
C GLU A 32 -1.65 -5.49 -2.38
N PHE A 33 -1.27 -5.33 -3.65
CA PHE A 33 -0.81 -4.05 -4.19
C PHE A 33 -1.99 -3.21 -4.71
N TYR A 34 -2.39 -2.21 -3.92
CA TYR A 34 -3.28 -1.14 -4.34
C TYR A 34 -2.51 0.12 -4.69
N TYR A 35 -3.03 0.89 -5.64
CA TYR A 35 -2.38 2.11 -6.10
C TYR A 35 -3.15 3.36 -5.65
N TYR A 36 -4.47 3.37 -5.85
CA TYR A 36 -5.38 4.38 -5.31
C TYR A 36 -6.51 3.71 -4.55
N SER A 37 -6.73 4.09 -3.29
CA SER A 37 -7.80 3.51 -2.46
C SER A 37 -7.74 1.97 -2.42
N PHE A 38 -8.81 1.30 -2.01
CA PHE A 38 -8.95 -0.16 -2.17
C PHE A 38 -9.71 -0.55 -3.46
N GLU A 39 -9.93 0.39 -4.37
CA GLU A 39 -10.61 0.14 -5.65
C GLU A 39 -9.65 -0.24 -6.78
N PHE A 40 -8.38 0.16 -6.73
CA PHE A 40 -7.46 -0.02 -7.87
C PHE A 40 -6.26 -0.88 -7.48
N ARG A 41 -6.29 -2.12 -7.92
CA ARG A 41 -5.22 -3.10 -7.69
C ARG A 41 -4.30 -3.16 -8.91
N HIS A 42 -3.00 -3.31 -8.69
CA HIS A 42 -2.06 -3.53 -9.79
C HIS A 42 -2.42 -4.82 -10.55
N ALA A 43 -2.53 -4.75 -11.87
CA ALA A 43 -3.06 -5.84 -12.69
C ALA A 43 -2.01 -6.91 -13.01
N ILE A 44 -0.79 -6.51 -13.41
CA ILE A 44 0.28 -7.45 -13.78
C ILE A 44 1.02 -8.00 -12.55
N ASN A 45 1.44 -7.12 -11.64
CA ASN A 45 2.14 -7.45 -10.40
C ASN A 45 1.24 -7.17 -9.18
N PRO A 46 0.22 -8.00 -8.89
CA PRO A 46 -0.78 -7.74 -7.85
C PRO A 46 -0.26 -7.90 -6.41
N SER A 47 1.05 -8.10 -6.27
CA SER A 47 1.76 -8.44 -5.04
C SER A 47 2.97 -7.51 -4.87
N TRP A 48 3.05 -6.84 -3.71
CA TRP A 48 4.14 -5.96 -3.34
C TRP A 48 5.03 -6.59 -2.25
N PRO A 49 6.37 -6.58 -2.39
CA PRO A 49 7.28 -7.05 -1.34
C PRO A 49 7.36 -6.04 -0.19
N GLY A 50 6.50 -6.23 0.81
CA GLY A 50 6.40 -5.38 1.99
C GLY A 50 7.48 -5.66 3.04
N GLY A 51 7.24 -5.25 4.28
CA GLY A 51 8.18 -5.45 5.40
C GLY A 51 8.50 -6.92 5.69
N SER A 52 9.42 -7.16 6.63
CA SER A 52 9.67 -8.49 7.18
C SER A 52 9.18 -8.61 8.62
N VAL A 53 8.87 -9.84 9.03
CA VAL A 53 8.59 -10.18 10.43
C VAL A 53 9.67 -11.13 10.92
N SER A 54 10.23 -10.83 12.08
CA SER A 54 11.24 -11.66 12.75
C SER A 54 10.91 -11.75 14.24
N ARG A 55 11.32 -12.83 14.88
CA ARG A 55 11.26 -12.93 16.33
C ARG A 55 12.34 -12.01 16.91
N PHE A 56 11.96 -11.17 17.86
CA PHE A 56 12.94 -10.38 18.61
C PHE A 56 13.75 -11.30 19.52
N SER A 57 15.07 -11.13 19.52
CA SER A 57 15.99 -11.75 20.48
C SER A 57 17.04 -10.71 20.86
N PRO A 58 17.38 -10.57 22.16
CA PRO A 58 18.33 -9.55 22.63
C PRO A 58 19.73 -9.67 22.01
N ASN A 59 20.09 -10.88 21.57
CA ASN A 59 21.40 -11.17 20.98
C ASN A 59 21.32 -11.32 19.44
N ASP A 60 20.14 -11.10 18.85
CA ASP A 60 19.94 -11.30 17.42
C ASP A 60 20.33 -10.09 16.57
N LYS A 61 20.60 -10.41 15.30
CA LYS A 61 20.74 -9.57 14.11
C LYS A 61 20.37 -8.08 14.30
N ILE A 62 21.31 -7.23 13.93
CA ILE A 62 21.13 -5.77 13.88
C ILE A 62 20.00 -5.47 12.87
N PRO A 63 19.15 -4.44 13.07
CA PRO A 63 18.08 -4.10 12.13
C PRO A 63 18.49 -3.99 10.65
N LEU A 64 19.77 -3.67 10.39
CA LEU A 64 20.35 -3.64 9.04
C LEU A 64 20.38 -5.03 8.39
N ASP A 65 20.81 -6.07 9.11
CA ASP A 65 20.86 -7.44 8.60
C ASP A 65 19.47 -7.95 8.24
N LEU A 66 18.48 -7.61 9.08
CA LEU A 66 17.09 -7.96 8.85
C LEU A 66 16.52 -7.32 7.59
N ARG A 67 16.95 -6.08 7.29
CA ARG A 67 16.58 -5.35 6.08
C ARG A 67 17.31 -5.89 4.84
N GLY A 68 18.61 -6.13 4.95
CA GLY A 68 19.44 -6.61 3.83
C GLY A 68 19.04 -8.00 3.34
N ALA A 69 18.70 -8.91 4.26
CA ALA A 69 18.27 -10.26 3.92
C ALA A 69 16.77 -10.37 3.58
N ARG A 70 16.01 -9.26 3.59
CA ARG A 70 14.54 -9.27 3.48
C ARG A 70 14.01 -10.03 2.27
N LEU A 71 14.66 -9.86 1.11
CA LEU A 71 14.22 -10.51 -0.14
C LEU A 71 14.57 -12.01 -0.20
N ASN A 72 15.42 -12.50 0.71
CA ASN A 72 15.75 -13.92 0.86
C ASN A 72 14.81 -14.64 1.82
N TYR A 73 13.96 -13.91 2.54
CA TYR A 73 12.97 -14.52 3.44
C TYR A 73 11.83 -15.14 2.64
N ARG A 74 11.24 -16.19 3.23
CA ARG A 74 10.08 -16.85 2.64
C ARG A 74 8.94 -15.83 2.50
N PRO A 75 8.43 -15.58 1.28
CA PRO A 75 7.29 -14.71 1.07
C PRO A 75 6.02 -15.38 1.64
N MET A 76 5.22 -14.59 2.33
CA MET A 76 3.94 -15.01 2.89
C MET A 76 2.81 -14.18 2.24
N PRO A 77 2.10 -14.74 1.25
CA PRO A 77 0.97 -14.08 0.60
C PRO A 77 -0.14 -13.69 1.56
N GLY A 78 -0.81 -12.58 1.26
CA GLY A 78 -2.03 -12.20 1.97
C GLY A 78 -1.78 -11.87 3.44
N THR A 79 -0.63 -11.29 3.78
CA THR A 79 -0.29 -10.86 5.14
C THR A 79 -0.40 -9.36 5.34
N CYS A 80 -0.44 -8.58 4.27
CA CYS A 80 -0.53 -7.12 4.33
C CYS A 80 -1.29 -6.54 3.14
N PHE A 81 -1.63 -5.27 3.28
CA PHE A 81 -2.02 -4.37 2.20
C PHE A 81 -0.84 -3.46 1.91
N HIS A 82 -0.66 -3.06 0.65
CA HIS A 82 0.18 -1.92 0.27
C HIS A 82 -0.72 -0.94 -0.47
N CYS A 83 -0.60 0.36 -0.17
CA CYS A 83 -1.24 1.39 -0.99
C CYS A 83 -0.34 2.59 -1.28
N SER A 84 0.05 2.75 -2.55
CA SER A 84 1.00 3.81 -2.94
C SER A 84 0.45 5.23 -2.77
N TYR A 85 -0.81 5.49 -3.10
CA TYR A 85 -1.36 6.85 -3.10
C TYR A 85 -2.76 6.92 -2.45
N CYS A 86 -2.89 6.36 -1.25
CA CYS A 86 -4.13 6.32 -0.47
C CYS A 86 -4.37 7.57 0.41
N PHE A 87 -4.37 8.76 -0.19
CA PHE A 87 -4.53 10.02 0.54
C PHE A 87 -5.89 10.69 0.36
N ASP A 88 -6.36 11.38 1.39
CA ASP A 88 -7.59 12.16 1.39
C ASP A 88 -7.41 13.58 0.84
N ARG A 89 -6.17 14.02 0.64
CA ARG A 89 -5.83 15.37 0.15
C ARG A 89 -4.91 15.32 -1.06
N LEU A 90 -5.19 16.16 -2.04
CA LEU A 90 -4.38 16.34 -3.22
C LEU A 90 -3.02 16.96 -2.85
N ALA A 91 -2.99 17.86 -1.87
CA ALA A 91 -1.74 18.39 -1.34
C ALA A 91 -0.79 17.29 -0.83
N THR A 92 -1.31 16.23 -0.20
CA THR A 92 -0.48 15.10 0.28
C THR A 92 0.05 14.27 -0.87
N VAL A 93 -0.72 14.12 -1.95
CA VAL A 93 -0.24 13.46 -3.19
C VAL A 93 0.94 14.24 -3.77
N ARG A 94 0.81 15.57 -3.93
CA ARG A 94 1.89 16.44 -4.43
C ARG A 94 3.13 16.39 -3.55
N MET A 95 2.95 16.46 -2.23
CA MET A 95 4.06 16.34 -1.27
C MET A 95 4.79 15.01 -1.43
N LYS A 96 4.06 13.90 -1.66
CA LYS A 96 4.68 12.60 -1.91
C LYS A 96 5.46 12.56 -3.23
N ILE A 97 4.91 13.14 -4.30
CA ILE A 97 5.60 13.25 -5.60
C ILE A 97 6.92 14.03 -5.44
N ALA A 98 6.89 15.16 -4.72
CA ALA A 98 8.06 15.99 -4.46
C ALA A 98 9.05 15.41 -3.43
N SER A 99 8.74 14.23 -2.85
CA SER A 99 9.62 13.60 -1.87
C SER A 99 10.80 12.87 -2.54
N PHE A 100 11.92 12.82 -1.84
CA PHE A 100 13.25 12.40 -2.33
C PHE A 100 13.34 11.06 -3.07
N SER A 101 12.32 10.19 -2.99
CA SER A 101 12.36 8.86 -3.59
C SER A 101 12.05 8.83 -5.09
N HIS A 102 11.53 9.93 -5.66
CA HIS A 102 11.12 10.00 -7.07
C HIS A 102 11.43 11.36 -7.72
N THR A 103 12.62 11.91 -7.48
CA THR A 103 12.99 13.24 -8.00
C THR A 103 12.87 13.34 -9.53
N GLU A 104 13.02 12.24 -10.25
CA GLU A 104 12.85 12.13 -11.70
C GLU A 104 11.38 12.26 -12.16
N LEU A 105 10.43 12.00 -11.25
CA LEU A 105 8.99 12.15 -11.47
C LEU A 105 8.45 13.44 -10.87
N ASP A 106 9.29 14.28 -10.27
CA ASP A 106 8.90 15.58 -9.72
C ASP A 106 8.80 16.64 -10.83
N ILE A 107 7.83 16.47 -11.73
CA ILE A 107 7.62 17.38 -12.88
C ILE A 107 6.22 18.01 -12.88
N PRO A 108 6.04 19.23 -13.42
CA PRO A 108 4.78 19.98 -13.34
C PRO A 108 3.54 19.19 -13.77
N LYS A 109 3.68 18.32 -14.79
CA LYS A 109 2.60 17.46 -15.29
C LYS A 109 1.98 16.60 -14.18
N TYR A 110 2.79 16.01 -13.31
CA TYR A 110 2.32 15.09 -12.27
C TYR A 110 1.81 15.82 -11.03
N HIS A 111 2.06 17.12 -10.93
CA HIS A 111 1.45 18.01 -9.93
C HIS A 111 0.13 18.63 -10.39
N ASP A 112 -0.21 18.55 -11.69
CA ASP A 112 -1.44 19.12 -12.20
C ASP A 112 -2.68 18.49 -11.55
N GLN A 113 -3.60 19.33 -11.09
CA GLN A 113 -4.78 18.88 -10.36
C GLN A 113 -5.71 18.05 -11.25
N LYS A 114 -5.92 18.45 -12.51
CA LYS A 114 -6.83 17.74 -13.42
C LYS A 114 -6.25 16.37 -13.76
N HIS A 115 -4.93 16.29 -13.97
CA HIS A 115 -4.21 15.04 -14.15
C HIS A 115 -4.41 14.13 -12.93
N ILE A 116 -4.07 14.57 -11.72
CA ILE A 116 -4.22 13.75 -10.51
C ILE A 116 -5.66 13.23 -10.34
N ILE A 117 -6.67 14.10 -10.51
CA ILE A 117 -8.08 13.73 -10.40
C ILE A 117 -8.46 12.68 -11.46
N ASP A 118 -8.05 12.86 -12.72
CA ASP A 118 -8.30 11.88 -13.78
C ASP A 118 -7.71 10.51 -13.43
N ARG A 119 -6.45 10.47 -12.96
CA ARG A 119 -5.77 9.22 -12.61
C ARG A 119 -6.44 8.48 -11.47
N PHE A 120 -6.78 9.17 -10.38
CA PHE A 120 -7.45 8.59 -9.23
C PHE A 120 -8.86 8.10 -9.53
N ARG A 121 -9.64 8.83 -10.35
CA ARG A 121 -11.00 8.44 -10.72
C ARG A 121 -11.03 7.22 -11.63
N ASN A 122 -10.08 7.17 -12.56
CA ASN A 122 -10.12 6.24 -13.68
C ASN A 122 -9.14 5.06 -13.54
N GLY A 123 -8.33 5.02 -12.48
CA GLY A 123 -7.38 3.93 -12.27
C GLY A 123 -6.29 3.90 -13.33
N LYS A 124 -5.73 5.05 -13.65
CA LYS A 124 -4.59 5.15 -14.57
C LYS A 124 -3.33 5.42 -13.76
N ASP A 125 -2.18 4.90 -14.19
CA ASP A 125 -0.91 5.20 -13.51
C ASP A 125 -0.66 6.72 -13.38
N LEU A 126 -0.14 7.14 -12.22
CA LEU A 126 0.08 8.56 -11.91
C LEU A 126 1.12 9.18 -12.85
N PHE A 127 2.03 8.34 -13.32
CA PHE A 127 3.23 8.74 -14.06
C PHE A 127 3.22 8.23 -15.51
N ASP A 128 2.05 7.85 -16.03
CA ASP A 128 1.86 7.38 -17.41
C ASP A 128 2.73 6.17 -17.82
N ARG A 129 3.11 5.33 -16.85
CA ARG A 129 3.89 4.12 -17.12
C ARG A 129 2.98 3.01 -17.64
N ALA A 130 3.25 2.55 -18.85
CA ALA A 130 2.50 1.46 -19.46
C ALA A 130 2.71 0.10 -18.75
N SER A 131 3.80 -0.04 -18.00
CA SER A 131 4.13 -1.25 -17.22
C SER A 131 3.25 -1.45 -15.98
N ASP A 132 2.52 -0.42 -15.57
CA ASP A 132 1.82 -0.39 -14.28
C ASP A 132 0.29 -0.28 -14.47
N PRO A 133 -0.35 -1.18 -15.24
CA PRO A 133 -1.79 -1.12 -15.43
C PRO A 133 -2.52 -1.44 -14.13
N LEU A 134 -3.59 -0.70 -13.86
CA LEU A 134 -4.44 -0.90 -12.69
C LEU A 134 -5.77 -1.51 -13.12
N ARG A 135 -6.26 -2.46 -12.31
CA ARG A 135 -7.58 -3.05 -12.45
C ARG A 135 -8.46 -2.53 -11.32
N ARG A 136 -9.66 -2.07 -11.69
CA ARG A 136 -10.71 -1.76 -10.72
C ARG A 136 -11.23 -3.07 -10.10
N VAL A 137 -11.30 -3.14 -8.78
CA VAL A 137 -11.82 -4.29 -8.02
C VAL A 137 -13.07 -3.88 -7.23
N TYR A 138 -14.01 -4.80 -7.12
CA TYR A 138 -15.23 -4.60 -6.33
C TYR A 138 -15.03 -5.08 -4.88
N LYS A 139 -15.86 -4.57 -3.96
CA LYS A 139 -15.76 -4.88 -2.51
C LYS A 139 -15.84 -6.37 -2.19
N ASN A 140 -16.50 -7.18 -3.01
CA ASN A 140 -16.60 -8.63 -2.85
C ASN A 140 -15.38 -9.40 -3.39
N GLU A 141 -14.50 -8.75 -4.15
CA GLU A 141 -13.26 -9.34 -4.68
C GLU A 141 -12.04 -9.10 -3.77
N THR A 142 -12.19 -8.30 -2.71
CA THR A 142 -11.06 -7.88 -1.87
C THR A 142 -11.38 -7.86 -0.38
N GLU A 143 -10.36 -8.15 0.44
CA GLU A 143 -10.40 -7.94 1.88
C GLU A 143 -10.21 -6.45 2.18
N LEU A 144 -11.11 -5.83 2.93
CA LEU A 144 -10.98 -4.44 3.36
C LEU A 144 -10.53 -4.36 4.83
N PRO A 145 -9.59 -3.46 5.19
CA PRO A 145 -9.30 -3.17 6.59
C PRO A 145 -10.59 -2.87 7.36
N ARG A 146 -10.78 -3.52 8.52
CA ARG A 146 -12.01 -3.40 9.33
C ARG A 146 -12.36 -1.95 9.62
N LEU A 147 -11.35 -1.11 9.87
CA LEU A 147 -11.54 0.32 10.13
C LEU A 147 -12.30 1.02 9.00
N LEU A 148 -12.02 0.68 7.74
CA LEU A 148 -12.73 1.26 6.59
C LEU A 148 -14.19 0.84 6.53
N GLN A 149 -14.52 -0.33 7.07
CA GLN A 149 -15.89 -0.83 7.08
C GLN A 149 -16.74 -0.13 8.15
N VAL A 150 -16.14 0.23 9.30
CA VAL A 150 -16.81 0.88 10.43
C VAL A 150 -16.80 2.40 10.37
N GLU A 151 -15.73 3.01 9.83
CA GLU A 151 -15.54 4.46 9.75
C GLU A 151 -15.68 4.98 8.30
N GLN A 152 -16.68 4.48 7.57
CA GLN A 152 -16.90 4.85 6.15
C GLN A 152 -17.09 6.35 5.91
N LYS A 153 -17.66 7.08 6.87
CA LYS A 153 -17.80 8.55 6.77
C LYS A 153 -16.45 9.25 6.72
N ARG A 154 -15.49 8.78 7.51
CA ARG A 154 -14.14 9.37 7.61
C ARG A 154 -13.25 8.89 6.48
N PHE A 155 -13.35 7.62 6.09
CA PHE A 155 -12.47 7.00 5.10
C PHE A 155 -13.15 6.65 3.78
N GLY A 156 -14.23 7.36 3.41
CA GLY A 156 -14.99 7.08 2.19
C GLY A 156 -14.12 7.13 0.92
N TYR A 157 -13.14 8.02 0.90
CA TYR A 157 -12.14 8.16 -0.19
C TYR A 157 -11.28 6.89 -0.38
N MET A 158 -11.17 6.03 0.63
CA MET A 158 -10.47 4.74 0.53
C MET A 158 -11.32 3.63 -0.11
N LEU A 159 -12.62 3.88 -0.31
CA LEU A 159 -13.58 2.91 -0.84
C LEU A 159 -14.24 3.36 -2.15
N ASN A 160 -14.25 4.67 -2.43
CA ASN A 160 -14.86 5.24 -3.62
C ASN A 160 -14.17 6.55 -4.04
N ARG A 161 -13.58 6.55 -5.23
CA ARG A 161 -12.90 7.67 -5.90
C ARG A 161 -13.69 8.23 -7.09
N SER A 162 -14.93 7.81 -7.31
CA SER A 162 -15.74 8.19 -8.48
C SER A 162 -16.36 9.59 -8.41
N ALA A 163 -16.30 10.28 -7.26
CA ALA A 163 -16.77 11.66 -7.11
C ALA A 163 -15.95 12.65 -7.97
N PRO A 164 -16.52 13.76 -8.49
CA PRO A 164 -15.84 14.71 -9.38
C PRO A 164 -14.44 15.14 -8.93
N ASN A 165 -14.26 15.31 -7.62
CA ASN A 165 -13.00 15.66 -6.98
C ASN A 165 -12.15 14.46 -6.54
N ALA A 166 -12.45 13.26 -7.04
CA ALA A 166 -11.83 11.98 -6.65
C ALA A 166 -11.86 11.69 -5.13
N GLY A 167 -12.80 12.28 -4.39
CA GLY A 167 -12.87 12.15 -2.93
C GLY A 167 -11.76 12.88 -2.17
N PHE A 168 -11.07 13.82 -2.80
CA PHE A 168 -10.15 14.73 -2.10
C PHE A 168 -10.92 15.77 -1.29
N LEU A 169 -10.41 16.12 -0.11
CA LEU A 169 -11.04 17.08 0.80
C LEU A 169 -10.67 18.54 0.49
N ASP A 170 -9.64 18.76 -0.31
CA ASP A 170 -9.04 20.05 -0.65
C ASP A 170 -9.23 20.43 -2.13
N VAL A 171 -10.23 19.83 -2.78
CA VAL A 171 -10.65 20.06 -4.18
C VAL A 171 -12.15 20.27 -4.22
#